data_AF-A0A351LZX2-F1
#
_entry.id   AF-A0A351LZX2-F1
#
_cell.length_a   1.000
_cell.length_b   1.000
_cell.length_c   1.000
_cell.angle_alpha   90.00
_cell.angle_beta   90.00
_cell.angle_gamma   90.00
#
_symmetry.space_group_name_H-M   'P 1'
#
loop_
_entity.id
_entity.type
_entity.pdbx_description
1 polymer ?
#
loop_
_entity_poly.entity_id
_entity_poly.type
_entity_poly.pdbx_seq_one_letter_code
_entity_poly.pdbx_strand_id
1 'polypeptide(L)' 'AGRDAYAVRLAEAGFAAVTTEVLDLGAFYYAEDHHQQYLVRNPMGYCGIGGTGVACPTGVLG' A
#
# COMPACT_ATOMS: atom_id res chain seq x y z
N ALA A 1 -8.53 7.41 -9.26
CA ALA A 1 -8.33 8.60 -8.40
C ALA A 1 -7.06 8.48 -7.54
N GLY A 2 -7.04 7.67 -6.48
CA GLY A 2 -5.85 7.57 -5.59
C GLY A 2 -4.59 7.04 -6.27
N ARG A 3 -4.68 5.91 -6.98
CA ARG A 3 -3.57 5.31 -7.75
C ARG A 3 -2.98 6.31 -8.75
N ASP A 4 -3.85 6.92 -9.56
CA ASP A 4 -3.44 7.78 -10.66
C ASP A 4 -2.80 9.08 -10.14
N ALA A 5 -3.34 9.66 -9.06
CA ALA A 5 -2.75 10.84 -8.43
C ALA A 5 -1.35 10.56 -7.83
N TYR A 6 -1.17 9.37 -7.26
CA TYR A 6 0.12 8.97 -6.69
C TYR A 6 1.14 8.55 -7.76
N ALA A 7 0.69 7.99 -8.88
CA ALA A 7 1.55 7.60 -10.00
C ALA A 7 2.37 8.80 -10.54
N VAL A 8 1.79 10.00 -10.55
CA VAL A 8 2.50 11.23 -10.96
C VAL A 8 3.69 11.51 -10.03
N ARG A 9 3.49 11.40 -8.71
CA ARG A 9 4.56 11.62 -7.72
C ARG A 9 5.67 10.57 -7.82
N LEU A 10 5.31 9.32 -8.07
CA LEU A 10 6.27 8.24 -8.24
C LEU A 10 7.12 8.44 -9.50
N ALA A 11 6.50 8.86 -10.61
CA ALA A 11 7.23 9.19 -11.83
C ALA A 11 8.20 10.37 -11.64
N GLU A 12 7.78 11.43 -10.94
CA GLU A 12 8.63 12.57 -10.59
C GLU A 12 9.83 12.18 -9.72
N ALA A 13 9.66 11.17 -8.85
CA ALA A 13 10.72 10.62 -8.02
C ALA A 13 11.59 9.56 -8.74
N GLY A 14 11.37 9.33 -10.04
CA GLY A 14 12.18 8.42 -10.86
C GLY A 14 11.80 6.94 -10.74
N PHE A 15 10.66 6.61 -10.13
CA PHE A 15 10.16 5.24 -10.11
C PHE A 15 9.56 4.85 -11.47
N ALA A 16 9.52 3.53 -11.72
CA ALA A 16 8.81 2.97 -12.85
C ALA A 16 7.27 3.15 -12.70
N ALA A 17 6.55 2.77 -13.76
CA ALA A 17 5.09 2.80 -13.75
C ALA A 17 4.51 2.00 -12.57
N VAL A 18 3.42 2.51 -12.00
CA VAL A 18 2.72 1.87 -10.89
C VAL A 18 2.18 0.50 -11.29
N THR A 19 2.44 -0.51 -10.46
CA THR A 19 2.04 -1.90 -10.69
C THR A 19 0.76 -2.30 -9.96
N THR A 20 0.09 -1.36 -9.28
CA THR A 20 -1.16 -1.61 -8.55
C THR A 20 -2.30 -2.05 -9.46
N GLU A 21 -2.85 -3.22 -9.18
CA GLU A 21 -4.05 -3.74 -9.83
C GLU A 21 -5.32 -3.23 -9.13
N VAL A 22 -6.29 -2.78 -9.93
CA VAL A 22 -7.61 -2.33 -9.44
C VAL A 22 -8.66 -3.13 -10.20
N LEU A 23 -9.29 -4.06 -9.49
CA LEU A 23 -10.23 -5.04 -10.02
C LEU A 23 -11.43 -5.13 -9.08
N ASP A 24 -12.56 -5.64 -9.59
CA ASP A 24 -13.71 -5.98 -8.74
C ASP A 24 -13.35 -7.12 -7.78
N LEU A 25 -13.93 -7.08 -6.58
CA LEU A 25 -13.64 -8.05 -5.53
C LEU A 25 -14.18 -9.44 -5.92
N GLY A 26 -13.28 -10.41 -6.02
CA GLY A 26 -13.61 -11.84 -6.11
C GLY A 26 -13.92 -12.45 -4.74
N ALA A 27 -13.74 -13.76 -4.60
CA ALA A 27 -13.83 -14.41 -3.30
C ALA A 27 -12.68 -13.95 -2.38
N PHE A 28 -13.02 -13.54 -1.15
CA PHE A 28 -12.05 -13.20 -0.12
C PHE A 28 -11.89 -14.38 0.85
N TYR A 29 -10.64 -14.81 1.06
CA TYR A 29 -10.31 -15.89 1.99
C TYR A 29 -9.48 -15.32 3.14
N TYR A 30 -9.90 -15.59 4.38
CA TYR A 30 -9.10 -15.23 5.54
C TYR A 30 -7.81 -16.05 5.58
N ALA A 31 -6.70 -15.38 5.85
CA ALA A 31 -5.47 -16.05 6.28
C ALA A 31 -5.67 -16.66 7.69
N GLU A 32 -4.81 -17.61 8.05
CA GLU A 32 -4.80 -18.29 9.34
C GLU A 32 -4.76 -17.31 10.53
N ASP A 33 -5.29 -17.70 11.69
CA ASP A 33 -5.44 -16.81 12.85
C ASP A 33 -4.13 -16.13 13.28
N HIS A 34 -2.99 -16.81 13.19
CA HIS A 34 -1.71 -16.23 13.57
C HIS A 34 -1.26 -15.06 12.68
N HIS A 35 -1.79 -14.96 11.45
CA HIS A 35 -1.58 -13.79 10.58
C HIS A 35 -2.41 -12.59 11.02
N GLN A 36 -3.51 -12.82 11.74
CA GLN A 36 -4.41 -11.77 12.18
C GLN A 36 -3.76 -10.94 13.29
N GLN A 37 -3.61 -9.64 13.03
CA GLN A 37 -2.95 -8.70 13.93
C GLN A 37 -1.53 -9.15 14.33
N TYR A 38 -0.80 -9.80 13.41
CA TYR A 38 0.51 -10.39 13.68
C TYR A 38 1.49 -9.41 14.35
N LEU A 39 1.60 -8.18 13.86
CA LEU A 39 2.54 -7.17 14.41
C LEU A 39 2.10 -6.61 15.77
N VAL A 40 0.80 -6.69 16.11
CA VAL A 40 0.33 -6.35 17.47
C VAL A 40 0.70 -7.46 18.45
N ARG A 41 0.52 -8.73 18.02
CA ARG A 41 0.84 -9.91 18.83
C ARG A 41 2.36 -10.14 18.95
N ASN A 42 3.14 -9.66 17.98
CA ASN A 42 4.59 -9.78 17.95
C ASN A 42 5.23 -8.38 17.82
N PRO A 43 5.45 -7.66 18.93
CA PRO A 43 6.00 -6.29 18.90
C PRO A 43 7.40 -6.18 18.28
N MET A 44 8.17 -7.27 18.32
CA MET A 44 9.47 -7.40 17.65
C MET A 44 9.35 -8.08 16.27
N GLY A 45 8.12 -8.31 15.80
CA GLY A 45 7.82 -8.85 14.49
C GLY A 45 8.22 -7.86 13.40
N TYR A 46 8.71 -8.40 12.28
CA TYR A 46 9.25 -7.59 11.20
C TYR A 46 8.33 -7.65 9.97
N CYS A 47 8.02 -6.48 9.41
CA CYS A 47 7.18 -6.36 8.21
C CYS A 47 7.98 -6.40 6.90
N GLY A 48 9.26 -6.01 6.90
CA GLY A 48 10.07 -6.02 5.68
C GLY A 48 9.82 -4.89 4.69
N ILE A 49 8.98 -3.91 5.00
CA ILE A 49 8.58 -2.86 4.06
C ILE A 49 9.42 -1.58 4.27
N GLY A 50 10.08 -1.10 3.21
CA GLY A 50 10.81 0.17 3.19
C GLY A 50 10.00 1.37 2.67
N GLY A 51 8.85 1.11 2.03
CA GLY A 51 8.04 2.13 1.37
C GLY A 51 8.76 2.79 0.19
N THR A 52 8.16 3.84 -0.37
CA THR A 52 8.71 4.60 -1.52
C THR A 52 9.45 5.87 -1.08
N GLY A 53 9.23 6.33 0.16
CA GLY A 53 9.72 7.62 0.65
C GLY A 53 9.03 8.84 0.02
N VAL A 54 8.06 8.65 -0.88
CA VAL A 54 7.37 9.72 -1.61
C VAL A 54 6.06 10.08 -0.90
N ALA A 55 5.90 11.35 -0.54
CA ALA A 55 4.66 11.83 0.06
C ALA A 55 3.48 11.68 -0.91
N CYS A 56 2.35 11.17 -0.41
CA CYS A 56 1.09 11.25 -1.13
C CYS A 56 0.71 12.72 -1.29
N PRO A 57 0.19 13.17 -2.44
CA PRO A 57 -0.32 14.53 -2.56
C PRO A 57 -1.47 14.69 -1.57
N THR A 58 -1.22 15.31 -0.42
CA THR A 58 -2.23 15.56 0.60
C THR A 58 -3.14 16.67 0.11
N GLY A 59 -4.32 16.26 -0.35
CA GLY A 59 -5.40 17.12 -0.78
C GLY A 59 -6.68 16.31 -0.91
N VAL A 60 -7.38 16.12 0.21
CA VAL A 60 -8.85 16.11 0.12
C VAL A 60 -9.20 17.57 -0.16
N LEU A 61 -9.45 17.89 -1.43
CA LEU A 61 -10.24 19.08 -1.73
C LEU A 61 -11.70 18.67 -1.48
N GLY A 62 -12.14 18.90 -0.25
CA GLY A 62 -13.50 18.67 0.23
C GLY A 62 -13.69 19.43 1.52
#